data_AF-A0A5K1D3K0-F1
#
_entry.id   AF-A0A5K1D3K0-F1
#
_cell.length_a   1.000
_cell.length_b   1.000
_cell.length_c   1.000
_cell.angle_alpha   90.00
_cell.angle_beta   90.00
_cell.angle_gamma   90.00
#
_symmetry.space_group_name_H-M   'P 1'
#
loop_
_entity.id
_entity.type
_entity.pdbx_description
1 polymer ?
#
loop_
_entity_poly.entity_id
_entity_poly.type
_entity_poly.pdbx_seq_one_letter_code
_entity_poly.pdbx_strand_id
1 'polypeptide(L)' 'LVFNHPCRLEKFDRKNWRRSYQALVLLEHLLTHGPESVCLEFQGDKQVIKECGNFQYIDEKG' A
#
# COMPACT_ATOMS: atom_id res chain seq x y z
N LEU A 1 -25.44 3.25 9.73
CA LEU A 1 -24.61 3.80 8.63
C LEU A 1 -23.29 3.06 8.66
N VAL A 2 -23.08 2.09 7.76
CA VAL A 2 -21.82 1.36 7.68
C VAL A 2 -20.82 2.32 7.04
N PHE A 3 -19.84 2.79 7.82
CA PHE A 3 -18.69 3.50 7.28
C PHE A 3 -17.88 2.53 6.42
N ASN A 4 -18.27 2.36 5.16
CA ASN A 4 -17.36 1.89 4.13
C ASN A 4 -16.32 3.00 3.96
N HIS A 5 -15.20 2.94 4.67
CA HIS A 5 -13.99 3.56 4.15
C HIS A 5 -13.56 2.67 2.99
N PRO A 6 -13.72 3.11 1.72
CA PRO A 6 -13.22 2.32 0.60
C PRO A 6 -11.71 2.18 0.77
N CYS A 7 -11.20 0.94 0.70
CA CYS A 7 -9.77 0.70 0.57
C CYS A 7 -9.25 1.53 -0.60
N ARG A 8 -8.28 2.41 -0.32
CA ARG A 8 -7.64 3.26 -1.34
C ARG A 8 -6.57 2.50 -2.10
N LEU A 9 -6.02 1.43 -1.52
CA LEU A 9 -5.02 0.59 -2.16
C LEU A 9 -5.70 -0.58 -2.86
N GLU A 10 -5.44 -0.69 -4.15
CA GLU A 10 -5.75 -1.89 -4.92
C GLU A 10 -4.73 -3.00 -4.62
N LYS A 11 -5.10 -4.25 -4.89
CA LYS A 11 -4.20 -5.39 -4.71
C LYS A 11 -2.96 -5.25 -5.60
N PHE A 12 -1.82 -5.71 -5.07
CA PHE A 12 -0.55 -5.70 -5.77
C PHE A 12 -0.62 -6.46 -7.12
N ASP A 13 -0.35 -5.76 -8.23
CA ASP A 13 -0.21 -6.36 -9.56
C ASP A 13 1.27 -6.65 -9.89
N ARG A 14 1.57 -7.91 -10.20
CA ARG A 14 2.93 -8.37 -10.57
C ARG A 14 3.46 -7.68 -11.82
N LYS A 15 2.60 -7.36 -12.78
CA LYS A 15 3.00 -6.66 -14.02
C LYS A 15 3.47 -5.24 -13.76
N ASN A 16 2.97 -4.62 -12.68
CA ASN A 16 3.24 -3.25 -12.30
C ASN A 16 4.04 -3.15 -10.98
N TRP A 17 4.80 -4.19 -10.63
CA TRP A 17 5.45 -4.33 -9.32
C TRP A 17 6.26 -3.10 -8.90
N ARG A 18 6.93 -2.43 -9.85
CA ARG A 18 7.73 -1.21 -9.59
C ARG A 18 6.86 -0.04 -9.11
N ARG A 19 5.68 0.16 -9.71
CA ARG A 19 4.74 1.21 -9.31
C ARG A 19 4.16 0.92 -7.93
N SER A 20 3.78 -0.33 -7.69
CA SER A 20 3.28 -0.77 -6.39
C SER A 20 4.34 -0.58 -5.30
N TYR A 21 5.60 -0.92 -5.57
CA TYR A 21 6.71 -0.68 -4.66
C TYR A 21 6.94 0.81 -4.36
N GLN A 22 6.98 1.66 -5.38
CA GLN A 22 7.11 3.11 -5.20
C GLN A 22 5.97 3.71 -4.37
N ALA A 23 4.74 3.22 -4.55
CA ALA A 23 3.59 3.62 -3.75
C ALA A 23 3.77 3.24 -2.27
N LEU A 24 4.34 2.06 -1.97
CA LEU A 24 4.63 1.65 -0.59
C LEU A 24 5.72 2.51 0.06
N VAL A 25 6.77 2.87 -0.69
CA VAL A 25 7.82 3.78 -0.20
C VAL A 25 7.23 5.16 0.13
N LEU A 26 6.37 5.68 -0.75
CA LEU A 26 5.67 6.94 -0.49
C LEU A 26 4.75 6.83 0.74
N LEU A 27 4.03 5.72 0.86
CA LEU A 27 3.13 5.48 1.99
C LEU A 27 3.90 5.40 3.31
N GLU A 28 5.03 4.69 3.35
CA GLU A 28 5.92 4.65 4.52
C GLU A 28 6.35 6.05 4.95
N HIS A 29 6.78 6.88 3.98
CA HIS A 29 7.17 8.26 4.25
C HIS A 29 6.01 9.08 4.83
N LEU A 30 4.82 8.97 4.23
CA LEU A 30 3.62 9.69 4.70
C LEU A 30 3.16 9.22 6.09
N LEU A 31 3.26 7.93 6.40
CA LEU A 31 2.91 7.39 7.72
C LEU A 31 3.92 7.78 8.81
N THR A 32 5.18 8.04 8.43
CA THR A 32 6.25 8.35 9.39
C THR A 32 6.45 9.85 9.61
N HIS A 33 6.25 10.66 8.56
CA HIS A 33 6.55 12.09 8.56
C HIS A 33 5.35 12.97 8.18
N GLY A 34 4.27 12.37 7.68
CA GLY A 34 3.07 13.08 7.27
C GLY A 34 2.15 13.42 8.43
N PRO A 35 1.01 14.07 8.12
CA PRO A 35 0.01 14.40 9.12
C PRO A 35 -0.71 13.15 9.63
N GLU A 36 -1.14 13.19 10.88
CA GLU A 36 -1.83 12.09 11.56
C GLU A 36 -3.11 11.63 10.82
N SER A 37 -3.74 12.52 10.05
CA SER A 37 -4.90 12.20 9.21
C SER A 37 -4.60 11.10 8.18
N VAL A 38 -3.37 10.99 7.68
CA VAL A 38 -2.97 9.93 6.75
C VAL A 38 -3.12 8.56 7.42
N CYS A 39 -2.70 8.41 8.67
CA CYS A 39 -2.83 7.15 9.40
C CYS A 39 -4.29 6.73 9.53
N LEU A 40 -5.21 7.68 9.71
CA LEU A 40 -6.65 7.42 9.79
C LEU A 40 -7.22 7.00 8.43
N GLU A 41 -6.83 7.68 7.35
CA GLU A 41 -7.29 7.40 5.99
C GLU A 41 -6.93 5.99 5.53
N PHE A 42 -5.74 5.49 5.88
CA PHE A 42 -5.23 4.19 5.43
C PHE A 42 -5.49 3.03 6.42
N GLN A 43 -6.24 3.24 7.50
CA GLN A 43 -6.55 2.14 8.43
C GLN A 43 -7.29 0.97 7.75
N GLY A 44 -8.18 1.26 6.80
CA GLY A 44 -8.91 0.24 6.04
C GLY A 44 -8.01 -0.62 5.14
N ASP A 45 -6.87 -0.07 4.73
CA ASP A 45 -5.92 -0.71 3.82
C ASP A 45 -4.86 -1.56 4.53
N LYS A 46 -4.89 -1.66 5.87
CA LYS A 46 -3.87 -2.34 6.67
C LYS A 46 -3.60 -3.78 6.22
N GLN A 47 -4.64 -4.49 5.79
CA GLN A 47 -4.52 -5.86 5.29
C GLN A 47 -3.79 -5.91 3.95
N VAL A 48 -4.13 -5.02 3.01
CA VAL A 48 -3.47 -4.91 1.70
C VAL A 48 -2.00 -4.55 1.86
N ILE A 49 -1.68 -3.60 2.76
CA ILE A 49 -0.29 -3.20 3.05
C ILE A 49 0.52 -4.38 3.60
N LYS A 50 -0.05 -5.16 4.54
CA LYS A 50 0.60 -6.38 5.05
C LYS A 50 0.87 -7.40 3.96
N GLU A 51 -0.10 -7.65 3.08
CA GLU A 51 0.06 -8.58 1.96
C GLU A 51 1.14 -8.12 0.98
N CYS A 52 1.21 -6.81 0.72
CA CYS A 52 2.27 -6.19 -0.09
C CYS A 52 3.66 -6.34 0.53
N GLY A 53 3.80 -6.27 1.86
CA GLY A 53 5.09 -6.45 2.54
C GLY A 53 5.66 -7.86 2.43
N ASN A 54 4.81 -8.87 2.20
CA ASN A 54 5.23 -10.26 2.02
C ASN A 54 5.44 -10.63 0.54
N PHE A 55 5.24 -9.69 -0.37
CA PHE A 55 5.27 -9.95 -1.80
C PHE A 55 6.71 -10.12 -2.31
N GLN A 56 6.93 -11.17 -3.11
CA GLN A 56 8.18 -11.41 -3.81
C GLN A 56 7.90 -11.56 -5.30
N TYR A 57 8.67 -10.85 -6.12
CA TYR A 57 8.65 -10.98 -7.57
C TYR A 57 10.06 -10.86 -8.12
N ILE A 58 10.43 -11.84 -8.93
CA ILE A 58 11.66 -11.90 -9.69
C ILE A 58 11.25 -11.50 -11.12
N ASP A 59 11.82 -10.41 -11.64
CA ASP A 59 11.48 -9.96 -12.97
C ASP A 59 12.20 -10.79 -14.04
N GLU A 60 11.94 -10.50 -15.31
CA GLU A 60 12.47 -11.29 -16.44
C GLU A 60 14.01 -11.30 -16.50
N LYS A 61 14.68 -10.41 -15.75
CA LYS A 61 16.13 -10.29 -15.70
C LYS A 61 16.76 -11.02 -14.51
N GLY A 62 15.97 -11.59 -13.60
CA GLY A 62 16.45 -12.21 -12.36
C GLY A 62 16.63 -11.19 -11.26
#